data_AF-A0A1Y0MLZ8-F1
#
_entry.id   AF-A0A1Y0MLZ8-F1
#
_cell.length_a   1.000
_cell.length_b   1.000
_cell.length_c   1.000
_cell.angle_alpha   90.00
_cell.angle_beta   90.00
_cell.angle_gamma   90.00
#
_symmetry.space_group_name_H-M   'P 1'
#
loop_
_entity.id
_entity.type
_entity.pdbx_description
1 polymer ?
#
loop_
_entity_poly.entity_id
_entity_poly.type
_entity_poly.pdbx_seq_one_letter_code
_entity_poly.pdbx_strand_id
1 'polypeptide(L)'
;MTKIENKFLFTKYPDGAVAIGYLLIGLSIISYIQLRILILSLLILTLALYLAFSHIGILIDQHNRRFKYYESKFGFKTGNWESLENYPYVSLLSLRQKQTTYSHTNAHNTSRFMTYQVHLLNEKHTVKYILKEFRDKESAEIYLNRFAAEFGLEISVYSPDFS
;
A
#
# COMPACT_ATOMS: atom_id res chain seq x y z
N MET A 1 23.63 11.56 8.31
CA MET A 1 23.20 10.36 9.07
C MET A 1 22.23 9.58 8.21
N THR A 2 22.64 8.38 7.81
CA THR A 2 22.19 7.68 6.60
C THR A 2 20.87 6.94 6.86
N LYS A 3 19.77 7.49 6.36
CA LYS A 3 18.42 6.91 6.40
C LYS A 3 18.34 5.70 5.49
N ILE A 4 18.10 4.51 6.02
CA ILE A 4 17.54 3.41 5.25
C ILE A 4 16.03 3.41 5.50
N GLU A 5 15.31 4.26 4.77
CA GLU A 5 13.84 4.21 4.70
C GLU A 5 13.48 3.18 3.63
N ASN A 6 13.37 1.91 4.01
CA ASN A 6 12.67 0.94 3.16
C ASN A 6 11.19 1.38 3.09
N LYS A 7 10.86 2.18 2.07
CA LYS A 7 9.52 2.68 1.80
C LYS A 7 8.75 1.60 1.06
N PHE A 8 7.83 0.96 1.75
CA PHE A 8 6.87 0.10 1.11
C PHE A 8 5.59 0.90 0.91
N LEU A 9 5.35 1.25 -0.36
CA LEU A 9 4.22 2.04 -0.79
C LEU A 9 3.10 1.08 -1.20
N PHE A 10 1.95 1.26 -0.58
CA PHE A 10 0.71 0.63 -0.99
C PHE A 10 -0.24 1.74 -1.39
N THR A 11 -0.54 1.85 -2.67
CA THR A 11 -1.60 2.76 -3.09
C THR A 11 -2.91 2.29 -2.46
N LYS A 12 -3.58 3.17 -1.72
CA LYS A 12 -4.94 2.91 -1.19
C LYS A 12 -5.92 2.68 -2.34
N TYR A 13 -5.60 3.27 -3.49
CA TYR A 13 -6.39 3.29 -4.71
C TYR A 13 -5.77 2.37 -5.77
N PRO A 14 -6.61 1.75 -6.63
CA PRO A 14 -6.11 0.98 -7.76
C PRO A 14 -5.26 1.87 -8.68
N ASP A 15 -4.28 1.28 -9.37
CA ASP A 15 -3.35 2.00 -10.24
C ASP A 15 -4.07 2.90 -11.27
N GLY A 16 -5.24 2.46 -11.75
CA GLY A 16 -6.09 3.24 -12.66
C GLY A 16 -6.63 4.54 -12.05
N ALA A 17 -6.98 4.55 -10.77
CA ALA A 17 -7.45 5.76 -10.09
C ALA A 17 -6.32 6.79 -9.90
N VAL A 18 -5.09 6.34 -9.65
CA VAL A 18 -3.91 7.21 -9.59
C VAL A 18 -3.64 7.82 -10.97
N ALA A 19 -3.72 7.01 -12.04
CA ALA A 19 -3.59 7.49 -13.42
C ALA A 19 -4.66 8.54 -13.78
N ILE A 20 -5.92 8.31 -13.39
CA ILE A 20 -7.01 9.29 -13.54
C ILE A 20 -6.68 10.58 -12.77
N GLY A 21 -6.13 10.47 -11.56
CA GLY A 21 -5.65 11.61 -10.78
C GLY A 21 -4.69 12.49 -11.58
N TYR A 22 -3.66 11.91 -12.20
CA TYR A 22 -2.71 12.66 -13.03
C TYR A 22 -3.37 13.30 -14.27
N LEU A 23 -4.29 12.60 -14.93
CA LEU A 23 -5.03 13.16 -16.06
C LEU A 23 -5.89 14.38 -15.65
N LEU A 24 -6.55 14.30 -14.50
CA LEU A 24 -7.36 15.40 -13.97
C LEU A 24 -6.51 16.61 -13.57
N ILE A 25 -5.27 16.43 -13.11
CA ILE A 25 -4.32 17.54 -12.89
C ILE A 25 -4.09 18.29 -14.21
N GLY A 26 -3.81 17.57 -15.29
CA GLY A 26 -3.63 18.16 -16.62
C GLY A 26 -4.89 18.89 -17.11
N LEU A 27 -6.06 18.26 -16.99
CA LEU A 27 -7.34 18.83 -17.38
C LEU A 27 -7.67 20.11 -16.60
N SER A 28 -7.38 20.13 -15.29
CA SER A 28 -7.53 21.31 -14.45
C SER A 28 -6.69 22.48 -14.98
N ILE A 29 -5.42 22.25 -15.28
CA ILE A 29 -4.52 23.30 -15.79
C ILE A 29 -5.00 23.82 -17.14
N ILE A 30 -5.40 22.94 -18.06
CA ILE A 30 -5.94 23.32 -19.38
C ILE A 30 -7.21 24.15 -19.23
N SER A 31 -8.14 23.72 -18.36
CA SER A 31 -9.39 24.44 -18.11
C SER A 31 -9.16 25.86 -17.59
N TYR A 32 -8.15 26.05 -16.73
CA TYR A 32 -7.78 27.38 -16.22
C TYR A 32 -7.18 28.26 -17.32
N ILE A 33 -6.32 27.70 -18.17
CA ILE A 33 -5.64 28.45 -19.22
C ILE A 33 -6.61 28.85 -20.34
N GLN A 34 -7.45 27.93 -20.82
CA GLN A 34 -8.32 28.14 -21.98
C GLN A 34 -9.65 28.82 -21.62
N LEU A 35 -10.31 28.33 -20.57
CA LEU A 35 -11.67 28.75 -20.24
C LEU A 35 -11.71 29.84 -19.15
N ARG A 36 -10.59 30.09 -18.46
CA ARG A 36 -10.45 31.08 -17.37
C ARG A 36 -11.43 30.84 -16.19
N ILE A 37 -11.95 29.62 -16.03
CA ILE A 37 -12.91 29.27 -14.97
C ILE A 37 -12.18 28.84 -13.70
N LEU A 38 -11.74 29.81 -12.90
CA LEU A 38 -10.90 29.58 -11.71
C LEU A 38 -11.52 28.60 -10.69
N ILE A 39 -12.79 28.80 -10.35
CA ILE A 39 -13.46 28.03 -9.28
C ILE A 39 -13.53 26.54 -9.65
N LEU A 40 -13.92 26.23 -10.90
CA LEU A 40 -14.04 24.86 -11.36
C LEU A 40 -12.66 24.18 -11.45
N SER A 41 -11.65 24.88 -11.97
CA SER A 41 -10.28 24.37 -12.03
C SER A 41 -9.75 24.05 -10.63
N LEU A 42 -10.01 24.91 -9.64
CA LEU A 42 -9.56 24.68 -8.27
C LEU A 42 -10.20 23.43 -7.63
N LEU A 43 -11.50 23.21 -7.87
CA LEU A 43 -12.20 22.02 -7.38
C LEU A 43 -11.65 20.74 -8.02
N ILE A 44 -11.47 20.74 -9.34
CA ILE A 44 -10.90 19.59 -10.08
C ILE A 44 -9.46 19.33 -9.61
N LEU A 45 -8.65 20.37 -9.47
CA LEU A 45 -7.26 20.25 -9.00
C LEU A 45 -7.19 19.60 -7.62
N THR A 46 -8.05 20.05 -6.69
CA THR A 46 -8.05 19.52 -5.32
C THR A 46 -8.39 18.03 -5.31
N LEU A 47 -9.41 17.62 -6.06
CA LEU A 47 -9.76 16.21 -6.20
C LEU A 47 -8.63 15.40 -6.88
N ALA A 48 -8.02 15.96 -7.91
CA ALA A 48 -6.94 15.32 -8.66
C ALA A 48 -5.68 15.10 -7.81
N LEU A 49 -5.27 16.11 -7.03
CA LEU A 49 -4.17 16.00 -6.09
C LEU A 49 -4.45 14.95 -5.00
N TYR A 50 -5.69 14.90 -4.51
CA TYR A 50 -6.07 13.88 -3.54
C TYR A 50 -5.92 12.47 -4.12
N LEU A 51 -6.40 12.22 -5.33
CA LEU A 51 -6.30 10.90 -5.99
C LEU A 51 -4.87 10.51 -6.36
N ALA A 52 -4.07 11.46 -6.86
CA ALA A 52 -2.72 11.19 -7.32
C ALA A 52 -1.73 10.96 -6.16
N PHE A 53 -1.86 11.71 -5.06
CA PHE A 53 -0.86 11.72 -3.99
C PHE A 53 -1.29 10.96 -2.72
N SER A 54 -2.51 10.45 -2.66
CA SER A 54 -2.97 9.67 -1.51
C SER A 54 -2.57 8.21 -1.61
N HIS A 55 -1.73 7.76 -0.68
CA HIS A 55 -1.24 6.40 -0.61
C HIS A 55 -1.06 5.99 0.85
N ILE A 56 -1.03 4.70 1.10
CA ILE A 56 -0.70 4.12 2.38
C ILE A 56 0.73 3.58 2.29
N GLY A 57 1.40 3.45 3.42
CA GLY A 57 2.66 2.74 3.44
C GLY A 57 3.12 2.41 4.83
N ILE A 58 4.24 1.71 4.89
CA ILE A 58 4.94 1.46 6.13
C ILE A 58 6.36 2.02 6.01
N LEU A 59 6.79 2.72 7.05
CA LEU A 59 8.18 3.13 7.27
C LEU A 59 8.74 2.27 8.39
N ILE A 60 9.92 1.72 8.18
CA ILE A 60 10.59 0.89 9.17
C ILE A 60 11.90 1.57 9.55
N ASP A 61 12.09 1.76 10.85
CA ASP A 61 13.30 2.28 11.45
C ASP A 61 14.03 1.12 12.14
N GLN A 62 15.07 0.62 11.47
CA GLN A 62 15.87 -0.50 11.93
C GLN A 62 16.68 -0.17 13.19
N HIS A 63 17.15 1.08 13.34
CA HIS A 63 18.01 1.47 14.46
C HIS A 63 17.22 1.49 15.77
N ASN A 64 16.01 2.07 15.72
CA ASN A 64 15.18 2.22 16.91
C ASN A 64 14.19 1.07 17.11
N ARG A 65 14.22 0.06 16.22
CA ARG A 65 13.26 -1.08 16.17
C ARG A 65 11.81 -0.60 16.21
N ARG A 66 11.46 0.37 15.35
CA ARG A 66 10.11 0.93 15.27
C ARG A 66 9.62 0.88 13.84
N PHE A 67 8.31 0.84 13.67
CA PHE A 67 7.68 1.05 12.38
C PHE A 67 6.59 2.10 12.49
N LYS A 68 6.23 2.70 11.37
CA LYS A 68 5.14 3.66 11.27
C LYS A 68 4.30 3.29 10.06
N TYR A 69 3.11 2.79 10.34
CA TYR A 69 2.06 2.71 9.35
C TYR A 69 1.50 4.12 9.12
N TYR A 70 1.52 4.59 7.87
CA TYR A 70 1.09 5.94 7.55
C TYR A 70 0.08 5.98 6.41
N GLU A 71 -0.86 6.89 6.54
CA GLU A 71 -1.68 7.38 5.44
C GLU A 71 -1.09 8.70 4.95
N SER A 72 -0.68 8.74 3.68
CA SER A 72 -0.39 9.98 2.97
C SER A 72 -1.68 10.56 2.43
N LYS A 73 -2.03 11.78 2.84
CA LYS A 73 -3.13 12.57 2.29
C LYS A 73 -2.53 13.80 1.61
N PHE A 74 -2.79 13.99 0.32
CA PHE A 74 -2.16 15.06 -0.48
C PHE A 74 -0.62 15.07 -0.43
N GLY A 75 0.03 13.92 -0.15
CA GLY A 75 1.48 13.82 0.03
C GLY A 75 1.96 14.00 1.49
N PHE A 76 1.10 14.45 2.40
CA PHE A 76 1.43 14.58 3.82
C PHE A 76 1.21 13.27 4.56
N LYS A 77 2.28 12.72 5.16
CA LYS A 77 2.28 11.43 5.84
C LYS A 77 1.80 11.56 7.29
N THR A 78 0.64 11.00 7.58
CA THR A 78 0.05 10.94 8.93
C THR A 78 0.09 9.52 9.46
N GLY A 79 0.50 9.32 10.71
CA GLY A 79 0.63 7.99 11.33
C GLY A 79 1.48 8.02 12.59
N ASN A 80 1.32 7.02 13.44
CA ASN A 80 2.04 6.90 14.71
C ASN A 80 3.22 5.93 14.57
N TRP A 81 4.28 6.20 15.32
CA TRP A 81 5.39 5.25 15.45
C TRP A 81 5.02 4.21 16.51
N GLU A 82 5.19 2.94 16.16
CA GLU A 82 4.95 1.79 17.01
C GLU A 82 6.24 0.97 17.17
N SER A 83 6.41 0.32 18.33
CA SER A 83 7.55 -0.57 18.56
C SER A 83 7.38 -1.86 17.78
N LEU A 84 8.44 -2.31 17.11
CA LEU A 84 8.46 -3.60 16.43
C LEU A 84 8.39 -4.76 17.43
N GLU A 85 8.76 -4.53 18.68
CA GLU A 85 8.70 -5.55 19.75
C GLU A 85 7.27 -6.01 20.06
N ASN A 86 6.27 -5.14 19.85
CA ASN A 86 4.86 -5.52 20.00
C ASN A 86 4.36 -6.44 18.87
N TYR A 87 5.20 -6.66 17.86
CA TYR A 87 4.87 -7.41 16.66
C TYR A 87 5.98 -8.43 16.34
N PRO A 88 6.14 -9.47 17.17
CA PRO A 88 7.25 -10.40 17.06
C PRO A 88 7.13 -11.36 15.87
N TYR A 89 5.98 -11.41 15.21
CA TYR A 89 5.66 -12.41 14.21
C TYR A 89 5.57 -11.83 12.80
N VAL A 90 6.01 -12.62 11.82
CA VAL A 90 5.80 -12.34 10.40
C VAL A 90 5.19 -13.56 9.71
N SER A 91 4.29 -13.31 8.76
CA SER A 91 3.57 -14.39 8.07
C SER A 91 3.39 -14.10 6.59
N LEU A 92 3.32 -15.18 5.82
CA LEU A 92 3.02 -15.15 4.39
C LEU A 92 1.56 -15.56 4.17
N LEU A 93 0.75 -14.63 3.67
CA LEU A 93 -0.65 -14.88 3.32
C LEU A 93 -0.80 -14.94 1.79
N SER A 94 -1.45 -15.98 1.30
CA SER A 94 -1.86 -16.08 -0.10
C SER A 94 -3.29 -15.58 -0.26
N LEU A 95 -3.47 -14.55 -1.09
CA LEU A 95 -4.77 -13.97 -1.41
C LEU A 95 -5.13 -14.29 -2.85
N ARG A 96 -6.33 -14.84 -3.04
CA ARG A 96 -6.90 -15.05 -4.38
C ARG A 96 -7.59 -13.77 -4.82
N GLN A 97 -6.99 -13.04 -5.75
CA GLN A 97 -7.61 -11.87 -6.35
C GLN A 97 -8.40 -12.26 -7.60
N LYS A 98 -9.59 -11.67 -7.74
CA LYS A 98 -10.42 -11.77 -8.94
C LYS A 98 -10.39 -10.42 -9.62
N GLN A 99 -9.95 -10.38 -10.87
CA GLN A 99 -10.11 -9.21 -11.71
C GLN A 99 -11.03 -9.58 -12.87
N THR A 100 -12.15 -8.89 -12.93
CA THR A 100 -13.11 -9.03 -14.02
C THR A 100 -12.89 -7.86 -14.97
N THR A 101 -12.46 -8.17 -16.18
CA THR A 101 -12.34 -7.19 -17.25
C THR A 101 -13.59 -7.25 -18.09
N TYR A 102 -14.31 -6.14 -18.18
CA TYR A 102 -15.46 -5.98 -19.05
C TYR A 102 -14.98 -5.45 -20.41
N SER A 103 -15.20 -6.20 -21.48
CA SER A 103 -14.92 -5.73 -22.85
C SER A 103 -16.17 -5.09 -23.46
N HIS A 104 -15.98 -4.22 -24.46
CA HIS A 104 -17.05 -3.65 -25.27
C HIS A 104 -17.88 -4.70 -26.05
N THR A 105 -17.41 -5.94 -26.14
CA THR A 105 -18.06 -7.05 -26.83
C THR A 105 -18.92 -7.94 -25.93
N ASN A 106 -19.25 -7.52 -24.70
CA ASN A 106 -19.92 -8.34 -23.68
C ASN A 106 -19.18 -9.66 -23.36
N ALA A 107 -17.89 -9.75 -23.69
CA ALA A 107 -17.06 -10.90 -23.32
C ALA A 107 -16.56 -10.69 -21.88
N HIS A 108 -17.03 -11.55 -20.97
CA HIS A 108 -16.63 -11.50 -19.57
C HIS A 108 -15.36 -12.32 -19.40
N ASN A 109 -14.20 -11.66 -19.31
CA ASN A 109 -12.97 -12.35 -18.95
C ASN A 109 -12.68 -12.14 -17.46
N THR A 110 -12.89 -13.19 -16.66
CA THR A 110 -12.54 -13.18 -15.23
C THR A 110 -11.20 -13.87 -15.05
N SER A 111 -10.14 -13.08 -14.91
CA SER A 111 -8.82 -13.60 -14.58
C SER A 111 -8.70 -13.75 -13.06
N ARG A 112 -8.37 -14.96 -12.62
CA ARG A 112 -8.07 -15.25 -11.22
C ARG A 112 -6.55 -15.31 -11.09
N PHE A 113 -5.98 -14.45 -10.26
CA PHE A 113 -4.56 -14.51 -9.95
C PHE A 113 -4.35 -14.66 -8.44
N MET A 114 -3.23 -15.29 -8.08
CA MET A 114 -2.79 -15.41 -6.71
C MET A 114 -1.79 -14.31 -6.42
N THR A 115 -1.91 -13.73 -5.24
CA THR A 115 -1.03 -12.68 -4.75
C THR A 115 -0.55 -13.07 -3.37
N TYR A 116 0.72 -12.87 -3.10
CA TYR A 116 1.39 -13.30 -1.88
C TYR A 116 1.79 -12.07 -1.08
N GLN A 117 1.28 -11.95 0.14
CA GLN A 117 1.50 -10.79 0.99
C GLN A 117 2.27 -11.20 2.23
N VAL A 118 3.32 -10.45 2.54
CA VAL A 118 4.07 -10.59 3.78
C VAL A 118 3.49 -9.61 4.79
N HIS A 119 3.07 -10.13 5.94
CA HIS A 119 2.42 -9.38 7.02
C HIS A 119 3.30 -9.38 8.28
N LEU A 120 3.25 -8.28 9.01
CA LEU A 120 3.73 -8.14 10.37
C LEU A 120 2.55 -8.34 11.32
N LEU A 121 2.71 -9.19 12.33
CA LEU A 121 1.65 -9.65 13.22
C LEU A 121 2.00 -9.37 14.69
N ASN A 122 0.99 -9.01 15.47
CA ASN A 122 1.10 -8.95 16.93
C ASN A 122 1.09 -10.35 17.55
N GLU A 123 1.33 -10.44 18.86
CA GLU A 123 1.41 -11.73 19.57
C GLU A 123 0.16 -12.62 19.39
N LYS A 124 -1.03 -12.01 19.42
CA LYS A 124 -2.30 -12.73 19.23
C LYS A 124 -2.67 -12.98 17.76
N HIS A 125 -1.85 -12.53 16.82
CA HIS A 125 -2.13 -12.50 15.38
C HIS A 125 -3.45 -11.78 14.99
N THR A 126 -4.02 -10.95 15.85
CA THR A 126 -5.27 -10.21 15.62
C THR A 126 -5.07 -8.93 14.80
N VAL A 127 -3.90 -8.31 14.92
CA VAL A 127 -3.52 -7.11 14.16
C VAL A 127 -2.48 -7.50 13.13
N LYS A 128 -2.69 -7.03 11.89
CA LYS A 128 -1.78 -7.29 10.77
C LYS A 128 -1.46 -6.02 9.99
N TYR A 129 -0.20 -5.84 9.67
CA TYR A 129 0.27 -4.80 8.77
C TYR A 129 0.93 -5.41 7.54
N ILE A 130 0.49 -4.98 6.36
CA ILE A 130 1.08 -5.45 5.09
C ILE A 130 2.46 -4.80 4.95
N LEU A 131 3.51 -5.62 4.87
CA LEU A 131 4.87 -5.18 4.61
C LEU A 131 5.13 -5.07 3.12
N LYS A 132 4.83 -6.13 2.36
CA LYS A 132 5.01 -6.16 0.90
C LYS A 132 4.07 -7.16 0.23
N GLU A 133 3.62 -6.81 -0.97
CA GLU A 133 2.84 -7.69 -1.84
C GLU A 133 3.69 -8.16 -3.04
N PHE A 134 3.54 -9.42 -3.42
CA PHE A 134 4.25 -10.08 -4.51
C PHE A 134 3.27 -10.86 -5.39
N ARG A 135 3.56 -10.95 -6.69
CA ARG A 135 2.82 -11.82 -7.62
C ARG A 135 3.34 -13.27 -7.63
N ASP A 136 4.54 -13.46 -7.10
CA ASP A 136 5.25 -14.73 -7.10
C ASP A 136 5.53 -15.21 -5.66
N LYS A 137 5.39 -16.51 -5.44
CA LYS A 137 5.51 -17.13 -4.11
C LYS A 137 6.95 -17.16 -3.64
N GLU A 138 7.86 -17.56 -4.51
CA GLU A 138 9.28 -17.72 -4.21
C GLU A 138 9.88 -16.37 -3.79
N SER A 139 9.58 -15.32 -4.55
CA SER A 139 9.97 -13.94 -4.24
C SER A 139 9.46 -13.49 -2.88
N ALA A 140 8.24 -13.87 -2.51
CA ALA A 140 7.64 -13.52 -1.23
C ALA A 140 8.29 -14.28 -0.06
N GLU A 141 8.59 -15.56 -0.25
CA GLU A 141 9.29 -16.40 0.75
C GLU A 141 10.72 -15.92 0.98
N ILE A 142 11.45 -15.58 -0.09
CA ILE A 142 12.80 -14.99 0.01
C ILE A 142 12.75 -13.69 0.82
N TYR A 143 11.77 -12.82 0.53
CA TYR A 143 11.60 -11.57 1.26
C TYR A 143 11.22 -11.80 2.73
N LEU A 144 10.29 -12.71 3.00
CA LEU A 144 9.87 -13.10 4.36
C LEU A 144 11.08 -13.57 5.19
N ASN A 145 11.84 -14.53 4.67
CA ASN A 145 13.00 -15.08 5.37
C ASN A 145 14.08 -14.03 5.62
N ARG A 146 14.35 -13.17 4.63
CA ARG A 146 15.29 -12.06 4.80
C ARG A 146 14.83 -11.08 5.87
N PHE A 147 13.56 -10.68 5.83
CA PHE A 147 12.99 -9.72 6.76
C PHE A 147 12.94 -10.29 8.19
N ALA A 148 12.54 -11.55 8.34
CA ALA A 148 12.56 -12.26 9.62
C ALA A 148 13.97 -12.29 10.22
N ALA A 149 14.98 -12.65 9.42
CA ALA A 149 16.37 -12.69 9.86
C ALA A 149 16.95 -11.30 10.19
N GLU A 150 16.63 -10.28 9.40
CA GLU A 150 17.14 -8.91 9.57
C GLU A 150 16.59 -8.25 10.85
N PHE A 151 15.33 -8.53 11.20
CA PHE A 151 14.65 -7.91 12.34
C PHE A 151 14.50 -8.83 13.56
N GLY A 152 14.96 -10.09 13.46
CA GLY A 152 14.87 -11.09 14.53
C GLY A 152 13.43 -11.49 14.86
N LEU A 153 12.58 -11.60 13.85
CA LEU A 153 11.15 -11.92 13.99
C LEU A 153 10.91 -13.40 13.73
N GLU A 154 9.91 -13.97 14.38
CA GLU A 154 9.53 -15.37 14.20
C GLU A 154 8.55 -15.53 13.03
N ILE A 155 8.81 -16.51 12.17
CA ILE A 155 7.89 -16.83 11.07
C ILE A 155 6.78 -17.71 11.63
N SER A 156 5.55 -17.19 11.64
CA SER A 156 4.38 -17.92 12.12
C SER A 156 3.35 -18.12 11.00
N VAL A 157 2.57 -19.20 11.11
CA VAL A 157 1.37 -19.37 10.30
C VAL A 157 0.28 -18.49 10.91
N TYR A 158 -0.31 -17.62 10.10
CA TYR A 158 -1.39 -16.75 10.54
C TYR A 158 -2.55 -17.56 11.13
N SER A 159 -2.78 -17.40 12.43
CA SER A 159 -3.84 -18.04 13.19
C SER A 159 -4.27 -17.09 14.32
N PRO A 160 -5.30 -16.25 14.12
CA PRO A 160 -5.73 -15.26 15.10
C PRO A 160 -6.38 -15.92 16.30
N ASP A 161 -5.99 -15.48 17.50
CA ASP A 161 -6.62 -15.87 18.76
C ASP A 161 -7.43 -14.71 19.33
N PHE A 162 -8.75 -14.92 19.44
CA PHE A 162 -9.72 -13.94 19.95
C PHE A 162 -10.14 -14.21 21.40
N SER A 163 -9.50 -15.17 22.07
CA SER A 163 -9.78 -15.48 23.47
C SER A 163 -9.33 -14.40 24.46
#